data_AF-A0A7X1G9W2-F1
#
_entry.id   AF-A0A7X1G9W2-F1
#
_cell.length_a   1.000
_cell.length_b   1.000
_cell.length_c   1.000
_cell.angle_alpha   90.00
_cell.angle_beta   90.00
_cell.angle_gamma   90.00
#
_symmetry.space_group_name_H-M   'P 1'
#
loop_
_entity.id
_entity.type
_entity.pdbx_description
1 polymer ?
#
loop_
_entity_poly.entity_id
_entity_poly.type
_entity_poly.pdbx_seq_one_letter_code
_entity_poly.pdbx_strand_id
1 'polypeptide(L)'
;MNATTVGKWAACLLALPLLLTVGCSSKTSRTTYGSASQASNCYAKALPTVGEGGLAWGSTLGVARQKSLASCQRYAGRSGGTPRTCKVVLAECKTR
;
A
#
# COMPACT_ATOMS: atom_id res chain seq x y z
N MET A 1 46.86 -20.04 43.17
CA MET A 1 47.48 -20.59 41.95
C MET A 1 47.54 -19.47 40.93
N ASN A 2 48.66 -18.75 40.94
CA ASN A 2 49.34 -18.08 39.85
C ASN A 2 48.77 -18.18 38.41
N ALA A 3 48.40 -16.99 37.90
CA ALA A 3 48.83 -16.35 36.66
C ALA A 3 48.69 -17.09 35.30
N THR A 4 47.76 -16.60 34.47
CA THR A 4 48.03 -16.26 33.07
C THR A 4 47.33 -14.94 32.70
N THR A 5 48.16 -13.91 32.61
CA THR A 5 48.15 -12.73 31.74
C THR A 5 46.82 -12.25 31.14
N VAL A 6 46.40 -11.10 31.64
CA VAL A 6 45.42 -10.17 31.07
C VAL A 6 45.89 -9.69 29.69
N GLY A 7 45.21 -10.14 28.64
CA GLY A 7 45.22 -9.48 27.34
C GLY A 7 44.48 -8.15 27.45
N LYS A 8 45.23 -7.07 27.71
CA LYS A 8 44.80 -5.69 27.43
C LYS A 8 44.32 -5.68 25.99
N TRP A 9 43.04 -5.41 25.71
CA TRP A 9 42.47 -4.57 24.64
C TRP A 9 40.95 -4.66 24.80
N ALA A 10 40.47 -3.74 25.64
CA ALA A 10 39.19 -3.06 25.58
C ALA A 10 37.99 -3.73 24.89
N ALA A 11 36.94 -3.82 25.71
CA ALA A 11 35.58 -3.41 25.41
C ALA A 11 34.61 -4.45 24.82
N CYS A 12 33.66 -4.76 25.69
CA CYS A 12 32.29 -5.17 25.41
C CYS A 12 32.10 -6.61 24.89
N LEU A 13 32.04 -7.51 25.86
CA LEU A 13 31.15 -8.67 25.85
C LEU A 13 29.72 -8.22 25.48
N LEU A 14 29.37 -8.26 24.20
CA LEU A 14 28.00 -8.12 23.72
C LEU A 14 27.23 -9.42 23.99
N ALA A 15 26.90 -9.64 25.27
CA ALA A 15 25.82 -10.52 25.66
C ALA A 15 24.50 -9.77 25.46
N LEU A 16 24.01 -9.68 24.23
CA LEU A 16 22.67 -9.14 23.94
C LEU A 16 21.67 -10.30 23.93
N PRO A 17 20.70 -10.36 24.86
CA PRO A 17 19.73 -11.45 24.89
C PRO A 17 18.84 -11.39 23.65
N LEU A 18 18.81 -12.49 22.89
CA LEU A 18 17.78 -12.75 21.89
C LEU A 18 16.42 -12.94 22.58
N LEU A 19 15.75 -11.83 22.93
CA LEU A 19 14.33 -11.85 23.23
C LEU A 19 13.58 -11.95 21.90
N LEU A 20 13.15 -13.17 21.59
CA LEU A 20 12.19 -13.49 20.53
C LEU A 20 10.91 -12.67 20.73
N THR A 21 10.76 -11.58 19.97
CA THR A 21 9.49 -10.87 19.88
C THR A 21 8.56 -11.67 18.97
N VAL A 22 7.83 -12.62 19.55
CA VAL A 22 6.60 -13.14 18.94
C VAL A 22 5.52 -12.06 19.02
N GLY A 23 5.68 -11.03 18.20
CA GLY A 23 4.65 -10.02 17.96
C GLY A 23 3.56 -10.63 17.10
N CYS A 24 2.50 -11.12 17.73
CA CYS A 24 1.24 -11.42 17.06
C CYS A 24 0.60 -10.10 16.62
N SER A 25 1.11 -9.52 15.52
CA SER A 25 0.44 -8.43 14.84
C SER A 25 -0.63 -9.05 13.96
N SER A 26 -1.84 -9.15 14.49
CA SER A 26 -3.05 -9.37 13.69
C SER A 26 -3.32 -8.13 12.84
N LYS A 27 -2.41 -7.80 11.92
CA LYS A 27 -2.68 -6.84 10.86
C LYS A 27 -3.34 -7.58 9.71
N THR A 28 -4.64 -7.79 9.88
CA THR A 28 -5.52 -8.23 8.81
C THR A 28 -5.29 -7.37 7.57
N SER A 29 -5.00 -8.07 6.48
CA SER A 29 -5.08 -7.60 5.10
C SER A 29 -4.14 -6.45 4.73
N ARG A 30 -2.85 -6.79 4.61
CA ARG A 30 -2.09 -6.26 3.48
C ARG A 30 -2.80 -6.81 2.23
N THR A 31 -3.74 -6.04 1.69
CA THR A 31 -4.15 -6.18 0.30
C THR A 31 -2.92 -5.87 -0.53
N THR A 32 -2.05 -6.87 -0.68
CA THR A 32 -1.19 -6.99 -1.84
C THR A 32 -2.09 -6.65 -3.02
N TYR A 33 -1.74 -5.57 -3.72
CA TYR A 33 -2.37 -5.11 -4.94
C TYR A 33 -2.74 -6.33 -5.76
N GLY A 34 -4.02 -6.72 -5.66
CA GLY A 34 -4.49 -7.99 -6.15
C GLY A 34 -4.17 -8.05 -7.62
N SER A 35 -3.39 -9.07 -7.96
CA SER A 35 -3.05 -9.48 -9.31
C SER A 35 -4.20 -9.18 -10.27
N ALA A 36 -3.85 -8.57 -11.39
CA ALA A 36 -4.73 -8.49 -12.55
C ALA A 36 -4.99 -9.93 -13.06
N SER A 37 -5.90 -10.68 -12.43
CA SER A 37 -6.23 -12.05 -12.88
C SER A 37 -7.45 -12.71 -12.23
N GLN A 38 -8.32 -11.97 -11.52
CA GLN A 38 -9.75 -12.22 -11.68
C GLN A 38 -10.23 -11.15 -12.64
N ALA A 39 -10.72 -11.55 -13.81
CA ALA A 39 -11.26 -10.66 -14.83
C ALA A 39 -12.31 -9.77 -14.17
N SER A 40 -11.85 -8.62 -13.68
CA SER A 40 -12.64 -7.66 -12.95
C SER A 40 -13.62 -7.14 -13.98
N ASN A 41 -14.90 -7.46 -13.82
CA ASN A 41 -15.90 -7.09 -14.80
C ASN A 41 -16.37 -5.64 -14.58
N CYS A 42 -16.10 -5.05 -13.41
CA CYS A 42 -16.45 -3.68 -13.12
C CYS A 42 -15.28 -2.73 -13.27
N TYR A 43 -15.53 -1.57 -13.85
CA TYR A 43 -14.58 -0.48 -14.00
C TYR A 43 -15.21 0.85 -13.57
N ALA A 44 -14.36 1.78 -13.18
CA ALA A 44 -14.79 3.14 -12.92
C ALA A 44 -13.73 4.13 -13.39
N LYS A 45 -14.17 5.38 -13.58
CA LYS A 45 -13.33 6.54 -13.88
C LYS A 45 -13.68 7.64 -12.90
N ALA A 46 -12.66 8.21 -12.29
CA ALA A 46 -12.77 9.39 -11.47
C ALA A 46 -11.95 10.52 -12.08
N LEU A 47 -12.48 11.74 -12.09
CA LEU A 47 -11.81 12.93 -12.62
C LEU A 47 -11.75 14.06 -11.58
N PRO A 48 -10.64 14.82 -11.53
CA PRO A 48 -10.60 16.13 -10.88
C PRO A 48 -11.37 17.18 -11.70
N THR A 49 -11.54 18.40 -11.18
CA THR A 49 -12.18 19.50 -11.93
C THR A 49 -11.45 19.84 -13.23
N VAL A 50 -10.11 19.79 -13.21
CA VAL A 50 -9.23 20.01 -14.36
C VAL A 50 -8.14 18.94 -14.36
N GLY A 51 -7.69 18.52 -15.54
CA GLY A 51 -6.63 17.52 -15.70
C GLY A 51 -7.13 16.08 -15.79
N GLU A 52 -6.17 15.16 -15.81
CA GLU A 52 -6.42 13.73 -15.92
C GLU A 52 -6.70 13.11 -14.54
N GLY A 53 -7.64 12.17 -14.49
CA GLY A 53 -7.96 11.41 -13.29
C GLY A 53 -7.59 9.93 -13.39
N GLY A 54 -8.24 9.10 -12.57
CA GLY A 54 -7.93 7.66 -12.45
C GLY A 54 -8.96 6.76 -13.10
N LEU A 55 -8.51 5.70 -13.78
CA LEU A 55 -9.33 4.57 -14.20
C LEU A 55 -8.88 3.32 -13.44
N ALA A 56 -9.83 2.57 -12.88
CA ALA A 56 -9.51 1.34 -12.18
C ALA A 56 -10.60 0.28 -12.34
N TRP A 57 -10.16 -0.98 -12.28
CA TRP A 57 -11.01 -2.16 -12.35
C TRP A 57 -11.18 -2.80 -10.97
N GLY A 58 -12.34 -3.42 -10.74
CA GLY A 58 -12.69 -4.12 -9.52
C GLY A 58 -13.64 -5.29 -9.75
N SER A 59 -13.66 -6.23 -8.81
CA SER A 59 -14.60 -7.35 -8.78
C SER A 59 -16.05 -6.89 -8.55
N THR A 60 -16.24 -5.72 -7.95
CA THR A 60 -17.54 -5.07 -7.79
C THR A 60 -17.45 -3.60 -8.16
N LEU A 61 -18.61 -3.00 -8.45
CA LEU A 61 -18.74 -1.59 -8.78
C LEU A 61 -18.17 -0.67 -7.68
N GLY A 62 -18.40 -1.02 -6.40
CA GLY A 62 -17.88 -0.28 -5.25
C GLY A 62 -16.35 -0.29 -5.17
N VAL A 63 -15.74 -1.46 -5.40
CA VAL A 63 -14.28 -1.60 -5.42
C VAL A 63 -13.67 -0.79 -6.57
N ALA A 64 -14.26 -0.85 -7.76
CA ALA A 64 -13.80 -0.09 -8.91
C ALA A 64 -13.85 1.43 -8.65
N ARG A 65 -14.94 1.92 -8.05
CA ARG A 65 -15.12 3.33 -7.65
C ARG A 65 -14.06 3.79 -6.66
N GLN A 66 -13.87 3.03 -5.57
CA GLN A 66 -12.91 3.36 -4.53
C GLN A 66 -11.48 3.41 -5.09
N LYS A 67 -11.09 2.40 -5.89
CA LYS A 67 -9.78 2.37 -6.54
C LYS A 67 -9.57 3.55 -7.49
N SER A 68 -10.59 3.89 -8.29
CA SER A 68 -10.51 4.99 -9.24
C SER A 68 -10.38 6.34 -8.53
N LEU A 69 -11.15 6.56 -7.47
CA LEU A 69 -11.06 7.77 -6.63
C LEU A 69 -9.69 7.89 -5.96
N ALA A 70 -9.19 6.82 -5.34
CA ALA A 70 -7.88 6.82 -4.69
C ALA A 70 -6.75 7.10 -5.70
N SER A 71 -6.84 6.51 -6.90
CA SER A 71 -5.90 6.77 -7.99
C SER A 71 -5.96 8.24 -8.45
N CYS A 72 -7.16 8.78 -8.67
CA CYS A 72 -7.36 10.19 -8.99
C CYS A 72 -6.74 11.10 -7.93
N GLN A 73 -7.07 10.90 -6.64
CA GLN A 73 -6.55 11.74 -5.56
C GLN A 73 -5.02 11.69 -5.47
N ARG A 74 -4.43 10.51 -5.69
CA ARG A 74 -2.98 10.33 -5.65
C ARG A 74 -2.24 11.01 -6.80
N TYR A 75 -2.86 11.10 -7.98
CA TYR A 75 -2.15 11.49 -9.21
C TYR A 75 -2.70 12.74 -9.90
N ALA A 76 -3.84 13.31 -9.48
CA ALA A 76 -4.45 14.49 -10.08
C ALA A 76 -3.49 15.68 -10.18
N GLY A 77 -2.61 15.88 -9.19
CA GLY A 77 -1.64 16.98 -9.22
C GLY A 77 -0.65 16.90 -10.38
N ARG A 78 -0.36 15.70 -10.91
CA ARG A 78 0.60 15.52 -12.01
C ARG A 78 0.08 16.06 -13.35
N SER A 79 -1.24 16.18 -13.49
CA SER A 79 -1.94 16.66 -14.68
C SER A 79 -2.54 18.06 -14.47
N GLY A 80 -2.10 18.79 -13.44
CA GLY A 80 -2.62 20.12 -13.09
C GLY A 80 -3.95 20.11 -12.33
N GLY A 81 -4.46 18.94 -11.95
CA GLY A 81 -5.69 18.78 -11.20
C GLY A 81 -5.53 18.91 -9.68
N THR A 82 -6.66 19.11 -8.99
CA THR A 82 -6.67 19.21 -7.51
C THR A 82 -7.20 17.90 -6.89
N PRO A 83 -6.40 17.18 -6.08
CA PRO A 83 -6.80 15.91 -5.46
C PRO A 83 -8.18 15.91 -4.79
N ARG A 84 -8.49 16.97 -4.01
CA ARG A 84 -9.77 17.10 -3.29
C ARG A 84 -11.01 17.25 -4.17
N THR A 85 -10.82 17.48 -5.48
CA THR A 85 -11.93 17.66 -6.45
C THR A 85 -12.25 16.37 -7.21
N CYS A 86 -11.54 15.29 -6.94
CA CYS A 86 -11.77 14.01 -7.58
C CYS A 86 -13.16 13.46 -7.27
N LYS A 87 -13.93 13.17 -8.33
CA LYS A 87 -15.24 12.53 -8.25
C LYS A 87 -15.36 11.43 -9.29
N VAL A 88 -16.14 10.38 -8.98
CA VAL A 88 -16.47 9.34 -9.96
C VAL A 88 -17.40 9.94 -11.02
N VAL A 89 -16.99 9.87 -12.28
CA VAL A 89 -17.79 10.35 -13.42
C VAL A 89 -18.41 9.22 -14.22
N LEU A 90 -17.83 8.02 -14.12
CA LEU A 90 -18.33 6.81 -14.77
C LEU A 90 -18.02 5.61 -13.90
N ALA A 91 -18.95 4.67 -13.80
CA ALA A 91 -18.75 3.39 -13.14
C ALA A 91 -19.74 2.38 -13.71
N GLU A 92 -19.23 1.28 -14.25
CA GLU A 92 -20.03 0.26 -14.91
C GLU A 92 -19.46 -1.13 -14.68
N CYS A 93 -20.31 -2.14 -14.84
CA CYS A 93 -19.88 -3.53 -14.91
C CYS A 93 -20.19 -4.08 -16.29
N LYS A 94 -19.18 -4.63 -16.96
CA LYS A 94 -19.34 -5.39 -18.18
C LYS A 94 -20.11 -6.66 -17.83
N THR A 95 -21.30 -6.81 -18.39
CA THR A 95 -21.98 -8.10 -18.48
C THR A 95 -21.20 -8.93 -19.49
N ARG A 96 -20.83 -10.14 -19.08
CA ARG A 96 -20.01 -11.05 -19.88
C ARG A 96 -20.80 -11.54 -21.09
#